data_AF-G5S3X4-F1
#
_entry.id   AF-G5S3X4-F1
#
_cell.length_a   1.000
_cell.length_b   1.000
_cell.length_c   1.000
_cell.angle_alpha   90.00
_cell.angle_beta   90.00
_cell.angle_gamma   90.00
#
_symmetry.space_group_name_H-M   'P 1'
#
loop_
_entity.id
_entity.type
_entity.pdbx_description
1 polymer ?
#
loop_
_entity_poly.entity_id
_entity_poly.type
_entity_poly.pdbx_seq_one_letter_code
_entity_poly.pdbx_strand_id
1 'polypeptide(L)' 'MKLTESFAMWPGASVSGWYFSHPESKYFAVAQIQRDQVTDYAFRKGMSVENVERWLAPNLGYDAD' A
#
# COMPACT_ATOMS: atom_id res chain seq x y z
N MET A 1 17.90 -7.15 -10.53
CA MET A 1 16.57 -7.12 -9.88
C MET A 1 15.67 -6.20 -10.70
N LYS A 2 14.42 -6.60 -10.93
CA LYS A 2 13.41 -5.83 -11.70
C LYS A 2 12.07 -5.89 -10.98
N LEU A 3 11.22 -4.88 -11.21
CA LEU A 3 9.82 -4.89 -10.80
C LEU A 3 8.94 -5.05 -12.05
N THR A 4 7.89 -5.86 -11.94
CA THR A 4 6.83 -5.94 -12.95
C THR A 4 5.92 -4.71 -12.87
N GLU A 5 4.98 -4.56 -13.81
CA GLU A 5 3.97 -3.51 -13.76
C GLU A 5 3.06 -3.61 -12.51
N SER A 6 2.97 -4.81 -11.93
CA SER A 6 2.25 -5.10 -10.68
C SER A 6 3.12 -5.04 -9.42
N PHE A 7 4.36 -4.57 -9.52
CA PHE A 7 5.34 -4.49 -8.43
C PHE A 7 5.77 -5.84 -7.82
N ALA A 8 5.53 -6.96 -8.51
CA ALA A 8 6.18 -8.21 -8.16
C ALA A 8 7.69 -8.13 -8.49
N MET A 9 8.51 -8.81 -7.70
CA MET A 9 9.97 -8.82 -7.89
C MET A 9 10.42 -9.94 -8.83
N TRP A 10 11.44 -9.66 -9.64
CA TRP A 10 12.16 -10.66 -10.44
C TRP A 10 13.68 -10.58 -10.18
N PRO A 11 14.37 -11.70 -9.90
CA PRO A 11 13.88 -13.10 -9.83
C PRO A 11 12.89 -13.36 -8.69
N GLY A 12 12.13 -14.47 -8.76
CA GLY A 12 11.14 -14.82 -7.73
C GLY A 12 11.73 -15.01 -6.33
N ALA A 13 12.99 -15.46 -6.24
CA ALA A 13 13.76 -15.51 -4.99
C ALA A 13 14.34 -14.13 -4.63
N SER A 14 13.46 -13.17 -4.36
CA SER A 14 13.83 -11.80 -3.94
C SER A 14 13.09 -11.40 -2.66
N VAL A 15 13.74 -10.60 -1.82
CA VAL A 15 13.15 -9.99 -0.63
C VAL A 15 13.53 -8.51 -0.61
N SER A 16 12.59 -7.63 -0.26
CA SER A 16 12.82 -6.21 -0.02
C SER A 16 11.93 -5.71 1.11
N GLY A 17 12.30 -4.59 1.74
CA GLY A 17 11.57 -4.03 2.87
C GLY A 17 12.32 -2.86 3.52
N TRP A 18 11.83 -2.44 4.68
CA TRP A 18 12.37 -1.34 5.47
C TRP A 18 12.92 -1.84 6.81
N TYR A 19 13.93 -1.15 7.34
CA TYR A 19 14.45 -1.38 8.69
C TYR A 19 13.95 -0.28 9.65
N PHE A 20 13.32 -0.69 10.75
CA PHE A 20 12.91 0.18 11.85
C PHE A 20 13.69 -0.20 13.11
N SER A 21 14.22 0.78 13.86
CA SER A 21 15.08 0.56 15.03
C SER A 21 14.43 0.90 16.38
N HIS A 22 13.22 1.47 16.38
CA HIS A 22 12.54 1.85 17.62
C HIS A 22 12.22 0.59 18.45
N PRO A 23 12.49 0.58 19.78
CA PRO A 23 12.34 -0.63 20.60
C PRO A 23 10.88 -1.12 20.70
N GLU A 24 9.92 -0.22 20.48
CA GLU A 24 8.49 -0.58 20.48
C GLU A 24 7.94 -0.88 19.08
N SER A 25 8.79 -0.88 18.04
CA SER A 25 8.36 -1.22 16.68
C SER A 25 7.91 -2.68 16.61
N LYS A 26 6.79 -2.91 15.95
CA LYS A 26 6.16 -4.23 15.81
C LYS A 26 5.35 -4.29 14.52
N TYR A 27 5.16 -5.49 14.01
CA TYR A 27 4.20 -5.72 12.93
C TYR A 27 2.77 -5.53 13.46
N PHE A 28 1.98 -4.75 12.75
CA PHE A 28 0.55 -4.61 12.95
C PHE A 28 -0.13 -4.48 11.59
N ALA A 29 -1.40 -4.90 11.50
CA ALA A 29 -2.20 -4.73 10.31
C ALA A 29 -2.79 -3.31 10.27
N VAL A 30 -2.74 -2.64 9.11
CA VAL A 30 -3.42 -1.35 8.89
C VAL A 30 -4.94 -1.51 8.97
N ALA A 31 -5.46 -2.69 8.60
CA ALA A 31 -6.89 -3.00 8.53
C ALA A 31 -7.63 -2.11 7.52
N GLN A 32 -8.91 -1.82 7.79
CA GLN A 32 -9.80 -1.11 6.88
C GLN A 32 -9.61 0.40 7.00
N ILE A 33 -9.45 1.08 5.86
CA ILE A 33 -9.32 2.54 5.75
C ILE A 33 -10.56 3.15 5.10
N GLN A 34 -10.83 4.41 5.42
CA GLN A 34 -12.00 5.14 4.94
C GLN A 34 -11.64 6.07 3.77
N ARG A 35 -12.68 6.56 3.07
CA ARG A 35 -12.54 7.33 1.82
C ARG A 35 -11.75 8.64 2.00
N ASP A 36 -11.83 9.25 3.17
CA ASP A 36 -11.05 10.43 3.53
C ASP A 36 -9.53 10.14 3.51
N GLN A 37 -9.11 9.04 4.13
CA GLN A 37 -7.70 8.62 4.15
C GLN A 37 -7.20 8.22 2.76
N VAL A 38 -8.05 7.57 1.95
CA VAL A 38 -7.74 7.26 0.54
C VAL A 38 -7.52 8.55 -0.25
N THR A 39 -8.38 9.54 -0.09
CA THR A 39 -8.29 10.83 -0.79
C THR A 39 -7.02 11.60 -0.39
N ASP A 40 -6.70 11.64 0.90
CA ASP A 40 -5.46 12.24 1.40
C ASP A 40 -4.20 11.50 0.91
N TYR A 41 -4.24 10.16 0.87
CA TYR A 41 -3.13 9.36 0.33
C TYR A 41 -2.94 9.58 -1.18
N ALA A 42 -4.04 9.63 -1.94
CA ALA A 42 -4.03 9.94 -3.37
C ALA A 42 -3.37 11.29 -3.64
N PHE A 43 -3.75 12.32 -2.87
CA PHE A 43 -3.13 13.64 -2.93
C PHE A 43 -1.62 13.60 -2.64
N ARG A 44 -1.20 12.98 -1.53
CA ARG A 44 0.23 12.87 -1.15
C ARG A 44 1.06 12.11 -2.18
N LYS A 45 0.46 11.14 -2.86
CA LYS A 45 1.12 10.30 -3.88
C LYS A 45 1.06 10.90 -5.28
N GLY A 46 0.28 11.96 -5.50
CA GLY A 46 0.02 12.49 -6.85
C GLY A 46 -0.70 11.47 -7.74
N MET A 47 -1.57 10.64 -7.15
CA MET A 47 -2.35 9.61 -7.84
C MET A 47 -3.82 9.99 -7.86
N SER A 48 -4.59 9.44 -8.81
CA SER A 48 -6.05 9.54 -8.76
C SER A 48 -6.61 8.62 -7.66
N VAL A 49 -7.81 8.95 -7.17
CA VAL A 49 -8.47 8.17 -6.11
C VAL A 49 -8.71 6.73 -6.58
N GLU A 50 -9.16 6.56 -7.82
CA GLU A 50 -9.47 5.26 -8.43
C GLU A 50 -8.23 4.36 -8.52
N ASN A 51 -7.06 4.95 -8.83
CA ASN A 51 -5.80 4.22 -8.84
C ASN A 51 -5.38 3.79 -7.44
N VAL A 52 -5.59 4.63 -6.43
CA VAL A 52 -5.32 4.25 -5.03
C VAL A 52 -6.27 3.16 -4.56
N GLU A 53 -7.56 3.28 -4.86
CA GLU A 53 -8.57 2.27 -4.55
C GLU A 53 -8.21 0.93 -5.18
N ARG A 54 -7.73 0.90 -6.43
CA ARG A 54 -7.22 -0.32 -7.06
C ARG A 54 -6.07 -0.97 -6.28
N TRP A 55 -5.09 -0.19 -5.82
CA TRP A 55 -3.94 -0.74 -5.08
C TRP A 55 -4.29 -1.14 -3.64
N LEU A 56 -5.24 -0.45 -3.03
CA LEU A 56 -5.63 -0.63 -1.63
C LEU A 56 -6.96 -1.39 -1.48
N ALA A 57 -7.50 -1.98 -2.55
CA ALA A 57 -8.79 -2.67 -2.56
C ALA A 57 -9.00 -3.65 -1.38
N PRO A 58 -8.01 -4.48 -0.97
CA PRO A 58 -8.16 -5.39 0.18
C PRO A 58 -8.31 -4.68 1.54
N ASN A 59 -8.04 -3.38 1.59
CA ASN A 59 -8.01 -2.55 2.78
C ASN A 59 -9.10 -1.46 2.77
N LEU A 60 -10.01 -1.43 1.79
CA LEU A 60 -11.09 -0.46 1.77
C LEU A 60 -12.22 -0.85 2.72
N GLY A 61 -12.50 0.01 3.70
CA GLY A 61 -13.59 -0.14 4.66
C GLY A 61 -14.93 0.40 4.16
N TYR A 62 -15.08 0.52 2.84
CA TYR A 62 -16.24 1.02 2.13
C TYR A 62 -16.28 0.38 0.74
N ASP A 63 -17.45 0.38 0.11
CA ASP A 63 -17.60 -0.13 -1.25
C ASP A 63 -17.05 0.92 -2.24
N ALA A 64 -15.97 0.58 -2.94
CA ALA A 64 -15.46 1.36 -4.06
C ALA A 64 -16.15 0.91 -5.35
N ASP A 65 -16.39 1.88 -6.24
CA ASP A 65 -17.01 1.66 -7.55
C ASP A 65 -16.08 0.95 -8.56
#